data_AF-A0A1E3A7W9-F1
#
_entry.id   AF-A0A1E3A7W9-F1
#
_cell.length_a   1.000
_cell.length_b   1.000
_cell.length_c   1.000
_cell.angle_alpha   90.00
_cell.angle_beta   90.00
_cell.angle_gamma   90.00
#
_symmetry.space_group_name_H-M   'P 1'
#
loop_
_entity.id
_entity.type
_entity.pdbx_description
1 polymer ?
#
loop_
_entity_poly.entity_id
_entity_poly.type
_entity_poly.pdbx_seq_one_letter_code
_entity_poly.pdbx_strand_id
1 'polypeptide(L)'
;MNQIEIFNSPEFGSIRTLEQNGKVLFCGTDVATALGYTNPRKAVRDHTRGGTKCSIGVQTGKKADGSPAVQMVEMLFIPEGDLYRLIAHSKLPSAERFEQWVFDEVLPVIRKHGAYLTKEKLWEIATSPEALIKLCSELLAEREENASLREENALLESKAAFYDLFIDLNHSTNLRTTAKELLVPERRFVRFLLEKRFVYRTASGNVLPYAKPANEGLFCVKDYCNHGHIGSYTLITPQGKLYFAQLRDMILMVV
;
A
#
# COMPACT_ATOMS: atom_id res chain seq x y z
N MET A 1 -3.44 6.62 -5.07
CA MET A 1 -4.71 6.75 -4.33
C MET A 1 -5.52 5.51 -4.65
N ASN A 2 -5.94 4.78 -3.63
CA ASN A 2 -6.76 3.57 -3.78
C ASN A 2 -8.19 3.97 -4.17
N GLN A 3 -8.54 3.86 -5.44
CA GLN A 3 -9.88 4.19 -5.93
C GLN A 3 -10.76 2.94 -5.87
N ILE A 4 -11.91 3.07 -5.21
CA ILE A 4 -12.92 2.02 -5.15
C ILE A 4 -13.87 2.21 -6.32
N GLU A 5 -14.08 1.14 -7.07
CA GLU A 5 -15.02 1.10 -8.18
C GLU A 5 -16.17 0.14 -7.85
N ILE A 6 -17.31 0.31 -8.53
CA ILE A 6 -18.46 -0.56 -8.37
C ILE A 6 -18.65 -1.30 -9.68
N PHE A 7 -18.40 -2.61 -9.65
CA PHE A 7 -18.72 -3.51 -10.74
C PHE A 7 -20.19 -3.91 -10.64
N ASN A 8 -20.97 -3.64 -11.69
CA ASN A 8 -22.38 -4.02 -11.76
C ASN A 8 -22.58 -5.17 -12.72
N SER A 9 -23.12 -6.28 -12.23
CA SER A 9 -23.55 -7.42 -13.03
C SER A 9 -25.06 -7.66 -12.88
N PRO A 10 -25.79 -7.98 -13.97
CA PRO A 10 -27.19 -8.40 -13.88
C PRO A 10 -27.37 -9.66 -13.02
N GLU A 11 -26.35 -10.53 -12.95
CA GLU A 11 -26.42 -11.84 -12.31
C GLU A 11 -25.87 -11.82 -10.88
N PHE A 12 -24.88 -10.97 -10.61
CA PHE A 12 -24.16 -10.91 -9.33
C PHE A 12 -24.40 -9.61 -8.54
N GLY A 13 -25.20 -8.69 -9.09
CA GLY A 13 -25.47 -7.40 -8.46
C GLY A 13 -24.26 -6.47 -8.48
N SER A 14 -24.19 -5.58 -7.50
CA SER A 14 -23.13 -4.58 -7.35
C SER A 14 -22.03 -5.08 -6.42
N ILE A 15 -20.83 -5.28 -6.96
CA ILE A 15 -19.63 -5.70 -6.21
C ILE A 15 -18.63 -4.55 -6.20
N ARG A 16 -18.23 -4.09 -5.01
CA ARG A 16 -17.17 -3.09 -4.88
C ARG A 16 -15.81 -3.73 -5.16
N THR A 17 -15.00 -3.07 -5.97
CA THR A 17 -13.63 -3.46 -6.30
C THR A 17 -12.65 -2.37 -5.88
N LEU A 18 -11.42 -2.77 -5.62
CA LEU A 18 -10.31 -1.88 -5.29
C LEU A 18 -9.10 -2.29 -6.11
N GLU A 19 -8.55 -1.37 -6.89
CA GLU A 19 -7.28 -1.61 -7.57
C GLU A 19 -6.12 -1.25 -6.63
N GLN A 20 -5.25 -2.23 -6.38
CA GLN A 20 -4.05 -2.05 -5.56
C GLN A 20 -2.90 -2.87 -6.15
N ASN A 21 -1.77 -2.21 -6.44
CA ASN A 21 -0.56 -2.82 -7.00
C ASN A 21 -0.82 -3.59 -8.31
N GLY A 22 -1.61 -3.01 -9.22
CA GLY A 22 -1.98 -3.64 -10.50
C GLY A 22 -2.89 -4.86 -10.38
N LYS A 23 -3.44 -5.12 -9.18
CA LYS A 23 -4.38 -6.21 -8.92
C LYS A 23 -5.72 -5.67 -8.50
N VAL A 24 -6.77 -6.26 -9.03
CA VAL A 24 -8.14 -6.00 -8.59
C VAL A 24 -8.43 -6.84 -7.36
N LEU A 25 -8.82 -6.18 -6.27
CA LEU A 25 -9.35 -6.79 -5.07
C LEU A 25 -10.87 -6.60 -5.03
N PHE A 26 -11.58 -7.56 -4.45
CA PHE A 26 -13.05 -7.59 -4.43
C PHE A 26 -13.56 -7.44 -3.01
N CYS A 27 -14.63 -6.69 -2.77
CA CYS A 27 -15.24 -6.62 -1.45
C CYS A 27 -15.82 -7.99 -1.09
N GLY A 28 -15.21 -8.66 -0.11
CA GLY A 28 -15.54 -10.05 0.20
C GLY A 28 -16.99 -10.23 0.66
N THR A 29 -17.53 -9.25 1.39
CA THR A 29 -18.93 -9.30 1.83
C THR A 29 -19.92 -9.15 0.68
N ASP A 30 -19.60 -8.34 -0.32
CA ASP A 30 -20.47 -8.16 -1.49
C ASP A 30 -20.49 -9.45 -2.31
N VAL A 31 -19.30 -10.01 -2.56
CA VAL A 31 -19.12 -11.30 -3.24
C VAL A 31 -19.87 -12.42 -2.53
N ALA A 32 -19.69 -12.59 -1.23
CA ALA A 32 -20.36 -13.66 -0.49
C ALA A 32 -21.89 -13.46 -0.44
N THR A 33 -22.37 -12.22 -0.46
CA THR A 33 -23.81 -11.93 -0.58
C THR A 33 -24.34 -12.31 -1.95
N ALA A 34 -23.63 -11.92 -3.02
CA ALA A 34 -23.97 -12.27 -4.41
C ALA A 34 -23.98 -13.79 -4.65
N LEU A 35 -23.07 -14.52 -3.99
CA LEU A 35 -22.99 -15.98 -4.02
C LEU A 35 -24.02 -16.69 -3.12
N GLY A 36 -24.96 -15.95 -2.52
CA GLY A 36 -26.09 -16.52 -1.78
C GLY A 36 -25.72 -17.11 -0.41
N TYR A 37 -24.57 -16.75 0.18
CA TYR A 37 -24.22 -17.22 1.52
C TYR A 37 -25.15 -16.61 2.57
N THR A 38 -25.75 -17.46 3.42
CA THR A 38 -26.63 -17.01 4.51
C THR A 38 -25.95 -16.06 5.49
N ASN A 39 -24.65 -16.25 5.72
CA ASN A 39 -23.84 -15.35 6.54
C ASN A 39 -22.56 -14.96 5.77
N PRO A 40 -22.59 -13.85 5.02
CA PRO A 40 -21.48 -13.40 4.19
C PRO A 40 -20.18 -13.20 4.97
N ARG A 41 -20.25 -12.63 6.18
CA ARG A 41 -19.08 -12.39 7.03
C ARG A 41 -18.44 -13.70 7.48
N LYS A 42 -19.25 -14.69 7.86
CA LYS A 42 -18.77 -16.03 8.22
C LYS A 42 -18.13 -16.71 7.00
N ALA A 43 -18.77 -16.66 5.84
CA ALA A 43 -18.26 -17.27 4.62
C ALA A 43 -16.88 -16.72 4.24
N VAL A 44 -16.74 -15.39 4.26
CA VAL A 44 -15.45 -14.73 4.01
C VAL A 44 -14.40 -15.21 5.01
N ARG A 45 -14.70 -15.18 6.31
CA ARG A 45 -13.76 -15.63 7.35
C ARG A 45 -13.35 -17.10 7.20
N ASP A 46 -14.30 -17.97 6.86
CA ASP A 46 -14.08 -19.42 6.85
C ASP A 46 -13.40 -19.90 5.54
N HIS A 47 -13.56 -19.18 4.42
CA HIS A 47 -13.09 -19.61 3.09
C HIS A 47 -11.97 -18.76 2.48
N THR A 48 -11.71 -17.56 2.99
CA THR A 48 -10.65 -16.68 2.48
C THR A 48 -9.40 -16.77 3.35
N ARG A 49 -8.22 -16.67 2.72
CA ARG A 49 -6.92 -16.76 3.42
C ARG A 49 -6.30 -15.41 3.71
N GLY A 50 -6.69 -14.37 2.99
CA GLY A 50 -6.17 -13.02 3.17
C GLY A 50 -7.12 -11.94 2.69
N GLY A 51 -6.63 -10.71 2.74
CA GLY A 51 -7.36 -9.55 2.24
C GLY A 51 -6.87 -8.26 2.87
N THR A 52 -7.07 -7.16 2.16
CA THR A 52 -6.76 -5.82 2.63
C THR A 52 -7.98 -5.24 3.32
N LYS A 53 -7.83 -4.82 4.58
CA LYS A 53 -8.89 -4.07 5.25
C LYS A 53 -8.86 -2.62 4.78
N CYS A 54 -10.01 -2.11 4.37
CA CYS A 54 -10.16 -0.74 3.93
C CYS A 54 -11.32 -0.08 4.68
N SER A 55 -11.06 1.08 5.29
CA SER A 55 -12.10 1.91 5.90
C SER A 55 -12.80 2.72 4.82
N ILE A 56 -14.09 2.47 4.64
CA ILE A 56 -14.90 3.12 3.60
C ILE A 56 -16.00 3.91 4.29
N GLY A 57 -16.19 5.14 3.83
CA GLY A 57 -17.34 5.95 4.22
C GLY A 57 -18.61 5.37 3.61
N VAL A 58 -19.46 4.77 4.44
CA VAL A 58 -20.79 4.31 4.05
C VAL A 58 -21.79 5.38 4.48
N GLN A 59 -22.62 5.85 3.55
CA GLN A 59 -23.69 6.78 3.87
C GLN A 59 -24.79 6.03 4.65
N THR A 60 -24.94 6.36 5.93
CA THR A 60 -25.91 5.74 6.84
C THR A 60 -27.20 6.53 6.97
N GLY A 61 -27.23 7.77 6.47
CA GLY A 61 -28.42 8.61 6.46
C GLY A 61 -28.15 10.04 6.00
N LYS A 62 -29.04 10.95 6.41
CA LYS A 62 -28.86 12.40 6.28
C LYS A 62 -28.84 13.03 7.66
N LYS A 63 -27.92 13.95 7.90
CA LYS A 63 -27.88 14.77 9.11
C LYS A 63 -29.06 15.76 9.09
N ALA A 64 -29.32 16.40 10.24
CA ALA A 64 -30.36 17.42 10.36
C ALA A 64 -30.17 18.61 9.41
N ASP A 65 -28.95 18.86 8.95
CA ASP A 65 -28.60 19.90 7.97
C ASP A 65 -28.76 19.44 6.50
N GLY A 66 -29.25 18.21 6.26
CA GLY A 66 -29.43 17.64 4.93
C GLY A 66 -28.18 17.02 4.31
N SER A 67 -27.00 17.16 4.92
CA SER A 67 -25.75 16.56 4.45
C SER A 67 -25.72 15.04 4.70
N PRO A 68 -24.96 14.25 3.91
CA PRO A 68 -24.78 12.82 4.14
C PRO A 68 -24.20 12.55 5.54
N ALA A 69 -24.89 11.74 6.33
CA ALA A 69 -24.28 11.11 7.49
C ALA A 69 -23.43 9.94 6.98
N VAL A 70 -22.12 10.04 7.13
CA VAL A 70 -21.16 9.04 6.67
C VAL A 70 -20.54 8.36 7.89
N GLN A 71 -20.64 7.04 7.95
CA GLN A 71 -19.96 6.22 8.94
C GLN A 71 -18.79 5.51 8.25
N MET A 72 -17.62 5.57 8.86
CA MET A 72 -16.49 4.75 8.43
C MET A 72 -16.72 3.30 8.83
N VAL A 73 -16.83 2.42 7.85
CA VAL A 73 -16.98 0.98 8.04
C VAL A 73 -15.74 0.30 7.47
N GLU A 74 -15.14 -0.57 8.28
CA GLU A 74 -14.02 -1.40 7.84
C GLU A 74 -14.56 -2.60 7.05
N MET A 75 -14.09 -2.76 5.82
CA MET A 75 -14.45 -3.87 4.93
C MET A 75 -13.21 -4.60 4.43
N LEU A 76 -13.35 -5.90 4.20
CA LEU A 76 -12.28 -6.76 3.71
C LEU A 76 -12.34 -6.86 2.19
N PHE A 77 -11.27 -6.45 1.53
CA PHE A 77 -11.06 -6.64 0.10
C PHE A 77 -10.18 -7.87 -0.14
N ILE A 78 -10.73 -8.87 -0.81
CA ILE A 78 -10.11 -10.17 -1.03
C ILE A 78 -9.48 -10.25 -2.41
N PRO A 79 -8.34 -10.94 -2.57
CA PRO A 79 -7.75 -11.18 -3.89
C PRO A 79 -8.60 -12.17 -4.70
N GLU A 80 -8.36 -12.21 -6.01
CA GLU A 80 -9.05 -13.11 -6.95
C GLU A 80 -9.00 -14.60 -6.55
N GLY A 81 -7.87 -15.05 -6.00
CA GLY A 81 -7.76 -16.43 -5.51
C GLY A 81 -8.74 -16.76 -4.38
N ASP A 82 -9.08 -15.78 -3.54
CA ASP A 82 -10.09 -15.94 -2.47
C ASP A 82 -11.52 -15.78 -3.01
N LEU A 83 -11.72 -15.01 -4.09
CA LEU A 83 -12.97 -15.00 -4.84
C LEU A 83 -13.29 -16.41 -5.38
N TYR A 84 -12.33 -17.08 -6.02
CA TYR A 84 -12.53 -18.46 -6.50
C TYR A 84 -12.82 -19.47 -5.38
N ARG A 85 -12.19 -19.29 -4.20
CA ARG A 85 -12.50 -20.13 -3.02
C ARG A 85 -13.94 -19.95 -2.55
N LEU A 86 -14.46 -18.72 -2.55
CA LEU A 86 -15.87 -18.47 -2.23
C LEU A 86 -16.80 -19.06 -3.27
N ILE A 87 -16.45 -19.01 -4.56
CA ILE A 87 -17.28 -19.59 -5.62
C ILE A 87 -17.36 -21.11 -5.47
N ALA A 88 -16.22 -21.79 -5.27
CA ALA A 88 -16.14 -23.24 -5.12
C ALA A 88 -16.82 -23.81 -3.84
N HIS A 89 -17.19 -22.95 -2.88
CA HIS A 89 -17.94 -23.35 -1.69
C HIS A 89 -19.40 -22.88 -1.71
N SER A 90 -19.80 -22.13 -2.73
CA SER A 90 -21.17 -21.65 -2.85
C SER A 90 -22.09 -22.78 -3.30
N LYS A 91 -23.32 -22.76 -2.79
CA LYS A 91 -24.41 -23.67 -3.20
C LYS A 91 -25.32 -23.05 -4.27
N LEU A 92 -24.93 -21.90 -4.82
CA LEU A 92 -25.71 -21.22 -5.84
C LEU A 92 -25.54 -21.96 -7.17
N PRO A 93 -26.62 -22.32 -7.89
CA PRO A 93 -26.49 -23.09 -9.13
C PRO A 93 -25.64 -22.41 -10.22
N SER A 94 -25.53 -21.08 -10.24
CA SER A 94 -24.60 -20.38 -11.14
C SER A 94 -23.14 -20.55 -10.71
N ALA A 95 -22.85 -20.58 -9.40
CA ALA A 95 -21.52 -20.82 -8.86
C ALA A 95 -21.07 -22.26 -9.08
N GLU A 96 -21.94 -23.25 -8.86
CA GLU A 96 -21.66 -24.66 -9.13
C GLU A 96 -21.36 -24.90 -10.61
N ARG A 97 -22.12 -24.27 -11.53
CA ARG A 97 -21.83 -24.34 -12.98
C ARG A 97 -20.46 -23.77 -13.32
N PHE A 98 -20.09 -22.64 -12.70
CA PHE A 98 -18.78 -22.04 -12.91
C PHE A 98 -17.66 -22.92 -12.34
N GLU A 99 -17.81 -23.42 -11.12
CA GLU A 99 -16.87 -24.35 -10.50
C GLU A 99 -16.66 -25.57 -11.38
N GLN A 100 -17.75 -26.20 -11.83
CA GLN A 100 -17.70 -27.39 -12.66
C GLN A 100 -17.01 -27.11 -14.01
N TRP A 101 -17.33 -25.99 -14.66
CA TRP A 101 -16.64 -25.56 -15.87
C TRP A 101 -15.13 -25.38 -15.63
N VAL A 102 -14.74 -24.70 -14.54
CA VAL A 102 -13.32 -24.51 -14.23
C VAL A 102 -12.64 -25.86 -13.93
N PHE A 103 -13.27 -26.74 -13.15
CA PHE A 103 -12.63 -27.94 -12.60
C PHE A 103 -12.63 -29.12 -13.57
N ASP A 104 -13.68 -29.26 -14.38
CA ASP A 104 -13.85 -30.40 -15.29
C ASP A 104 -13.43 -30.07 -16.73
N GLU A 105 -13.45 -28.79 -17.12
CA GLU A 105 -13.06 -28.35 -18.47
C GLU A 105 -11.74 -27.57 -18.47
N VAL A 106 -11.68 -26.41 -17.80
CA VAL A 106 -10.54 -25.49 -17.89
C VAL A 106 -9.25 -26.11 -17.32
N LEU A 107 -9.26 -26.54 -16.07
CA LEU A 107 -8.07 -27.09 -15.41
C LEU A 107 -7.57 -28.38 -16.07
N PRO A 108 -8.43 -29.33 -16.50
CA PRO A 108 -7.98 -30.51 -17.22
C PRO A 108 -7.37 -30.18 -18.59
N VAL A 109 -7.91 -29.19 -19.31
CA VAL A 109 -7.34 -28.72 -20.58
C VAL A 109 -5.98 -28.08 -20.34
N ILE A 110 -5.83 -27.18 -19.36
CA ILE A 110 -4.53 -26.60 -18.98
C ILE A 110 -3.54 -27.70 -18.59
N ARG A 111 -3.95 -28.68 -17.79
CA ARG A 111 -3.07 -29.79 -17.38
C ARG A 111 -2.58 -30.63 -18.57
N LYS A 112 -3.43 -30.85 -19.58
CA LYS A 112 -3.11 -31.68 -20.76
C LYS A 112 -2.31 -30.93 -21.82
N HIS A 113 -2.66 -29.66 -22.06
CA HIS A 113 -2.17 -28.90 -23.22
C HIS A 113 -1.28 -27.71 -22.84
N GLY A 114 -1.18 -27.36 -21.56
CA GLY A 114 -0.42 -26.22 -21.05
C GLY A 114 -1.16 -24.88 -21.14
N ALA A 115 -2.31 -24.81 -21.82
CA ALA A 115 -3.11 -23.59 -21.97
C ALA A 115 -4.59 -23.91 -22.20
N TYR A 116 -5.46 -22.96 -21.82
CA TYR A 116 -6.87 -22.91 -22.20
C TYR A 116 -7.09 -21.62 -23.00
N LEU A 117 -7.59 -21.75 -24.23
CA LEU A 117 -7.81 -20.64 -25.15
C LEU A 117 -9.29 -20.62 -25.55
N THR A 118 -9.87 -19.43 -25.67
CA THR A 118 -11.25 -19.30 -26.17
C THR A 118 -11.31 -19.71 -27.64
N LYS A 119 -12.51 -20.09 -28.12
CA LYS A 119 -12.70 -20.51 -29.51
C LYS A 119 -12.30 -19.42 -30.50
N GLU A 120 -12.59 -18.17 -30.16
CA GLU A 120 -12.23 -17.01 -30.98
C GLU A 120 -10.71 -16.88 -31.08
N LYS A 121 -10.00 -17.02 -29.96
CA LYS A 121 -8.53 -16.92 -29.96
C LYS A 121 -7.87 -18.09 -30.67
N LEU A 122 -8.41 -19.31 -30.51
CA LEU A 122 -7.96 -20.47 -31.26
C LEU A 122 -8.13 -20.27 -32.77
N TRP A 123 -9.27 -19.71 -33.20
CA TRP A 123 -9.53 -19.45 -34.61
C TRP A 123 -8.62 -18.35 -35.17
N GLU A 124 -8.36 -17.30 -34.38
CA GLU A 124 -7.40 -16.25 -34.73
C GLU A 124 -6.00 -16.83 -34.90
N ILE A 125 -5.54 -17.68 -33.98
CA ILE A 125 -4.23 -18.35 -34.05
C ILE A 125 -4.15 -19.31 -35.23
N ALA A 126 -5.22 -20.06 -35.51
CA ALA A 126 -5.29 -20.96 -36.65
C ALA A 126 -5.24 -20.21 -37.99
N THR A 127 -5.80 -19.00 -38.04
CA THR A 127 -5.84 -18.16 -39.24
C THR A 127 -4.57 -17.35 -39.42
N SER A 128 -3.96 -16.91 -38.31
CA SER A 128 -2.73 -16.12 -38.29
C SER A 128 -1.79 -16.63 -37.19
N PRO A 129 -0.79 -17.45 -37.53
CA PRO A 129 0.20 -17.94 -36.56
C PRO A 129 0.97 -16.83 -35.85
N GLU A 130 1.09 -15.64 -36.46
CA GLU A 130 1.68 -14.45 -35.84
C GLU A 130 0.93 -14.00 -34.59
N ALA A 131 -0.37 -14.25 -34.50
CA ALA A 131 -1.18 -13.93 -33.33
C ALA A 131 -0.71 -14.70 -32.08
N LEU A 132 -0.23 -15.94 -32.26
CA LEU A 132 0.34 -16.73 -31.16
C LEU A 132 1.68 -16.16 -30.70
N ILE A 133 2.55 -15.78 -31.65
CA ILE A 133 3.86 -15.19 -31.32
C ILE A 133 3.67 -13.88 -30.57
N LYS A 134 2.76 -13.03 -31.05
CA LYS A 134 2.42 -11.77 -30.38
C LYS A 134 1.90 -12.01 -28.96
N LEU A 135 0.93 -12.91 -28.78
CA LEU A 135 0.39 -13.25 -27.47
C LEU A 135 1.49 -13.75 -26.52
N CYS A 136 2.38 -14.63 -26.98
CA CYS A 136 3.50 -15.12 -26.19
C CYS A 136 4.46 -13.98 -25.81
N SER A 137 4.77 -13.06 -26.72
CA SER A 137 5.64 -11.92 -26.44
C SER A 137 5.04 -10.95 -25.41
N GLU A 138 3.75 -10.67 -25.50
CA GLU A 138 3.03 -9.82 -24.54
C GLU A 138 3.04 -10.47 -23.15
N LEU A 139 2.74 -11.77 -23.06
CA LEU A 139 2.79 -12.50 -21.78
C LEU A 139 4.19 -12.57 -21.19
N LEU A 140 5.24 -12.70 -22.01
CA LEU A 140 6.63 -12.69 -21.53
C LEU A 140 7.03 -11.31 -21.00
N ALA A 141 6.72 -10.25 -21.74
CA ALA A 141 6.98 -8.88 -21.32
C ALA A 141 6.28 -8.56 -19.98
N GLU A 142 5.02 -8.95 -19.84
CA GLU A 142 4.26 -8.77 -18.59
C GLU A 142 4.91 -9.53 -17.41
N ARG A 143 5.51 -10.71 -17.67
CA ARG A 143 6.20 -11.49 -16.63
C ARG A 143 7.51 -10.85 -16.20
N GLU A 144 8.28 -10.31 -17.13
CA GLU A 144 9.54 -9.60 -16.85
C GLU A 144 9.27 -8.31 -16.08
N GLU A 145 8.27 -7.54 -16.48
CA GLU A 145 7.84 -6.32 -15.77
C GLU A 145 7.34 -6.65 -14.36
N ASN A 146 6.51 -7.69 -14.20
CA ASN A 146 6.07 -8.12 -12.88
C ASN A 146 7.23 -8.60 -11.99
N ALA A 147 8.29 -9.18 -12.55
CA ALA A 147 9.45 -9.61 -11.80
C ALA A 147 10.28 -8.41 -11.32
N SER A 148 10.57 -7.46 -12.20
CA SER A 148 11.32 -6.24 -11.84
C SER A 148 10.58 -5.40 -10.79
N LEU A 149 9.26 -5.23 -10.95
CA LEU A 149 8.42 -4.53 -9.97
C LEU A 149 8.41 -5.23 -8.61
N ARG A 150 8.48 -6.56 -8.56
CA ARG A 150 8.56 -7.29 -7.28
C ARG A 150 9.90 -7.08 -6.59
N GLU A 151 11.00 -7.06 -7.35
CA GLU A 151 12.32 -6.76 -6.81
C GLU A 151 12.39 -5.34 -6.26
N GLU A 152 11.88 -4.36 -7.00
CA GLU A 152 11.83 -2.97 -6.56
C GLU A 152 10.96 -2.81 -5.30
N ASN A 153 9.77 -3.43 -5.27
CA ASN A 153 8.91 -3.41 -4.11
C ASN A 153 9.57 -4.08 -2.88
N ALA A 154 10.26 -5.21 -3.05
CA ALA A 154 10.97 -5.86 -1.95
C ALA A 154 12.09 -4.95 -1.38
N LEU A 155 12.82 -4.24 -2.25
CA LEU A 155 13.81 -3.25 -1.82
C LEU A 155 13.15 -2.09 -1.08
N LEU A 156 12.03 -1.57 -1.57
CA LEU A 156 11.29 -0.49 -0.91
C LEU A 156 10.70 -0.92 0.44
N GLU A 157 10.13 -2.13 0.53
CA GLU A 157 9.64 -2.71 1.79
C GLU A 157 10.78 -2.86 2.81
N SER A 158 11.96 -3.31 2.37
CA SER A 158 13.12 -3.39 3.26
C SER A 158 13.57 -2.03 3.81
N LYS A 159 13.49 -0.97 2.97
CA LYS A 159 13.76 0.42 3.39
C LYS A 159 12.67 0.94 4.32
N ALA A 160 11.40 0.66 4.02
CA ALA A 160 10.25 1.06 4.84
C ALA A 160 10.27 0.40 6.22
N ALA A 161 10.51 -0.91 6.29
CA ALA A 161 10.62 -1.66 7.54
C ALA A 161 11.76 -1.16 8.44
N PHE A 162 12.88 -0.72 7.83
CA PHE A 162 13.95 -0.05 8.57
C PHE A 162 13.48 1.27 9.21
N TYR A 163 12.69 2.07 8.48
CA TYR A 163 12.16 3.33 9.01
C TYR A 163 11.16 3.09 10.16
N ASP A 164 10.24 2.13 10.02
CA ASP A 164 9.22 1.83 11.04
C ASP A 164 9.83 1.25 12.34
N LEU A 165 10.92 0.48 12.23
CA LEU A 165 11.54 -0.16 13.39
C LEU A 165 12.43 0.77 14.22
N PHE A 166 13.07 1.77 13.59
CA PHE A 166 14.12 2.56 14.23
C PHE A 166 13.77 4.04 14.45
N ILE A 167 12.79 4.60 13.74
CA ILE A 167 12.43 6.02 13.86
C ILE A 167 11.14 6.15 14.70
N ASP A 168 11.26 6.68 15.92
CA ASP A 168 10.09 7.05 16.70
C ASP A 168 9.40 8.28 16.08
N LEU A 169 8.32 8.05 15.33
CA LEU A 169 7.54 9.10 14.68
C LEU A 169 6.50 9.77 15.59
N ASN A 170 6.40 9.37 16.86
CA ASN A 170 5.39 9.93 17.77
C ASN A 170 5.84 11.23 18.43
N HIS A 171 7.15 11.43 18.54
CA HIS A 171 7.71 12.52 19.33
C HIS A 171 8.88 13.23 18.64
N SER A 172 8.93 14.55 18.82
CA SER A 172 10.08 15.35 18.41
C SER A 172 11.27 15.05 19.32
N THR A 173 12.42 14.67 18.75
CA THR A 173 13.62 14.34 19.53
C THR A 173 14.78 15.29 19.22
N ASN A 174 15.75 15.38 20.13
CA ASN A 174 16.89 16.28 19.94
C ASN A 174 17.84 15.75 18.84
N LEU A 175 18.74 16.61 18.36
CA LEU A 175 19.71 16.29 17.29
C LEU A 175 20.52 15.01 17.57
N ARG A 176 20.91 14.77 18.82
CA ARG A 176 21.69 13.60 19.23
C ARG A 176 20.86 12.33 19.17
N THR A 177 19.66 12.35 19.74
CA THR A 177 18.75 11.20 19.73
C THR A 177 18.35 10.87 18.31
N THR A 178 18.03 11.87 17.49
CA THR A 178 17.73 11.67 16.06
C THR A 178 18.92 11.05 15.33
N ALA A 179 20.16 11.50 15.57
CA ALA A 179 21.33 10.87 14.94
C ALA A 179 21.47 9.37 15.29
N LYS A 180 21.15 8.99 16.54
CA LYS A 180 21.13 7.59 16.97
C LYS A 180 20.01 6.80 16.30
N GLU A 181 18.80 7.34 16.24
CA GLU A 181 17.65 6.75 15.53
C GLU A 181 17.98 6.51 14.04
N LEU A 182 18.69 7.45 13.41
CA LEU A 182 19.15 7.35 12.03
C LEU A 182 20.40 6.45 11.85
N LEU A 183 20.97 5.90 12.92
CA LEU A 183 22.23 5.12 12.90
C LEU A 183 23.38 5.85 12.20
N VAL A 184 23.57 7.14 12.51
CA VAL A 184 24.67 7.97 11.99
C VAL A 184 25.45 8.63 13.14
N PRO A 185 26.76 8.90 12.96
CA PRO A 185 27.53 9.63 13.98
C PRO A 185 26.98 11.05 14.20
N GLU A 186 26.69 11.42 15.46
CA GLU A 186 26.13 12.74 15.84
C GLU A 186 26.89 13.90 15.20
N ARG A 187 28.23 13.85 15.21
CA ARG A 187 29.07 14.92 14.64
C ARG A 187 28.88 15.06 13.13
N ARG A 188 28.75 13.95 12.39
CA ARG A 188 28.50 13.98 10.94
C ARG A 188 27.12 14.53 10.63
N PHE A 189 26.13 14.14 11.42
CA PHE A 189 24.77 14.65 11.27
C PHE A 189 24.69 16.17 11.49
N VAL A 190 25.24 16.68 12.58
CA VAL A 190 25.25 18.13 12.85
C VAL A 190 26.04 18.88 11.78
N ARG A 191 27.15 18.30 11.31
CA ARG A 191 27.96 18.91 10.23
C ARG A 191 27.20 18.97 8.91
N PHE A 192 26.53 17.90 8.51
CA PHE A 192 25.66 17.87 7.35
C PHE A 192 24.59 18.97 7.40
N LEU A 193 23.92 19.14 8.55
CA LEU A 193 22.90 20.17 8.74
C LEU A 193 23.47 21.59 8.62
N LEU A 194 24.72 21.81 9.07
CA LEU A 194 25.41 23.10 8.93
C LEU A 194 25.81 23.36 7.48
N GLU A 195 26.44 22.38 6.81
CA GLU A 195 26.93 22.50 5.43
C GLU A 195 25.78 22.73 4.43
N LYS A 196 24.67 22.01 4.60
CA LYS A 196 23.44 22.19 3.80
C LYS A 196 22.57 23.37 4.26
N ARG A 197 23.04 24.17 5.22
CA ARG A 197 22.36 25.35 5.77
C ARG A 197 20.93 25.04 6.26
N PHE A 198 20.70 23.90 6.89
CA PHE A 198 19.47 23.63 7.65
C PHE A 198 19.51 24.36 8.99
N VAL A 199 20.67 24.35 9.64
CA VAL A 199 20.90 24.97 10.94
C VAL A 199 22.14 25.86 10.90
N TYR A 200 22.27 26.75 11.88
CA TYR A 200 23.45 27.57 12.12
C TYR A 200 23.86 27.52 13.59
N ARG A 201 25.09 27.96 13.88
CA ARG A 201 25.59 28.12 15.25
C ARG A 201 25.43 29.57 15.68
N THR A 202 24.80 29.76 16.84
CA THR A 202 24.73 31.05 17.53
C THR A 202 26.06 31.38 18.22
N ALA A 203 26.24 32.63 18.64
CA ALA A 203 27.43 33.06 19.39
C ALA A 203 27.62 32.29 20.72
N SER A 204 26.53 31.81 21.32
CA SER A 204 26.54 30.96 22.52
C SER A 204 26.84 29.49 22.23
N GLY A 205 27.03 29.09 20.97
CA GLY A 205 27.32 27.72 20.55
C GLY A 205 26.09 26.83 20.34
N ASN A 206 24.88 27.32 20.61
CA ASN A 206 23.63 26.62 20.36
C ASN A 206 23.36 26.49 18.85
N VAL A 207 22.82 25.34 18.45
CA VAL A 207 22.46 25.04 17.06
C VAL A 207 20.98 25.33 16.85
N LEU A 208 20.66 26.30 15.99
CA LEU A 208 19.29 26.73 15.70
C LEU A 208 18.97 26.58 14.20
N PRO A 209 17.72 26.28 13.82
CA PRO A 209 17.32 26.17 12.43
C PRO A 209 17.23 27.54 11.76
N TYR A 210 17.54 27.60 10.46
CA TYR A 210 17.19 28.76 9.64
C TYR A 210 15.68 28.85 9.44
N ALA A 211 15.14 30.07 9.44
CA ALA A 211 13.76 30.35 9.05
C ALA A 211 13.65 30.44 7.52
N LYS A 212 13.61 29.29 6.84
CA LYS A 212 13.47 29.19 5.37
C LYS A 212 12.34 28.23 5.00
N PRO A 213 11.69 28.38 3.84
CA PRO A 213 10.61 27.47 3.41
C PRO A 213 11.04 26.00 3.41
N ALA A 214 12.28 25.71 3.04
CA ALA A 214 12.84 24.35 3.05
C ALA A 214 12.97 23.71 4.44
N ASN A 215 12.83 24.48 5.52
CA ASN A 215 12.86 23.99 6.91
C ASN A 215 11.46 23.89 7.54
N GLU A 216 10.41 24.27 6.81
CA GLU A 216 9.05 24.29 7.33
C GLU A 216 8.63 22.90 7.80
N GLY A 217 8.15 22.83 9.04
CA GLY A 217 7.74 21.57 9.66
C GLY A 217 8.88 20.62 10.06
N LEU A 218 10.15 20.85 9.70
CA LEU A 218 11.26 19.93 10.00
C LEU A 218 11.81 20.06 11.43
N PHE A 219 11.74 21.26 12.00
CA PHE A 219 12.33 21.57 13.31
C PHE A 219 11.32 22.26 14.23
N CYS A 220 11.51 22.07 15.53
CA CYS A 220 10.80 22.78 16.59
C CYS A 220 11.85 23.34 17.57
N VAL A 221 11.79 24.64 17.87
CA VAL A 221 12.65 25.27 18.88
C VAL A 221 11.88 25.38 20.18
N LYS A 222 12.47 24.93 21.28
CA LYS A 222 11.90 25.05 22.63
C LYS A 222 12.83 25.82 23.54
N ASP A 223 12.25 26.66 24.38
CA ASP A 223 12.96 27.38 25.41
C ASP A 223 13.01 26.56 26.70
N TYR A 224 14.10 26.72 27.46
CA TYR A 224 14.26 26.17 28.78
C TYR A 224 14.74 27.25 29.75
N CYS A 225 14.36 27.10 31.01
CA CYS A 225 14.89 27.89 32.11
C CYS A 225 15.41 26.91 33.16
N ASN A 226 16.71 26.95 33.44
CA ASN A 226 17.32 26.09 34.45
C ASN A 226 18.14 26.95 35.41
N HIS A 227 17.78 26.93 36.71
CA HIS A 227 18.45 27.70 37.76
C HIS A 227 18.70 29.18 37.40
N GLY A 228 17.74 29.83 36.71
CA GLY A 228 17.84 31.24 36.28
C GLY A 228 18.54 31.47 34.93
N HIS A 229 19.09 30.45 34.29
CA HIS A 229 19.62 30.52 32.93
C HIS A 229 18.54 30.16 31.92
N ILE A 230 18.29 31.07 30.98
CA ILE A 230 17.35 30.88 29.87
C ILE A 230 18.14 30.54 28.61
N GLY A 231 17.66 29.56 27.85
CA GLY A 231 18.20 29.23 26.54
C GLY A 231 17.19 28.51 25.67
N SER A 232 17.57 28.23 24.44
CA SER A 232 16.73 27.53 23.47
C SER A 232 17.49 26.34 22.90
N TYR A 233 16.76 25.26 22.57
CA TYR A 233 17.31 24.08 21.93
C TYR A 233 16.43 23.61 20.78
N THR A 234 17.06 22.94 19.80
CA THR A 234 16.41 22.46 18.59
C THR A 234 16.00 20.99 18.73
N LEU A 235 14.73 20.73 18.45
CA LEU A 235 14.17 19.40 18.25
C LEU A 235 13.86 19.18 16.78
N ILE A 236 13.98 17.93 16.34
CA ILE A 236 13.56 17.48 15.02
C ILE A 236 12.18 16.86 15.17
N THR A 237 11.23 17.33 14.37
CA THR A 237 9.85 16.82 14.36
C THR A 237 9.80 15.45 13.68
N PRO A 238 8.71 14.68 13.83
CA PRO A 238 8.53 13.44 13.07
C PRO A 238 8.72 13.63 11.55
N GLN A 239 8.20 14.72 10.99
CA GLN A 239 8.40 15.08 9.58
C GLN A 239 9.88 15.34 9.25
N GLY A 240 10.59 16.05 10.14
CA GLY A 240 12.03 16.26 10.02
C GLY A 240 12.82 14.95 10.05
N LYS A 241 12.46 14.02 10.93
CA LYS A 241 13.10 12.71 11.02
C LYS A 241 12.96 11.94 9.72
N LEU A 242 11.74 11.84 9.17
CA LEU A 242 11.47 11.20 7.88
C LEU A 242 12.33 11.81 6.77
N TYR A 243 12.39 13.15 6.72
CA TYR A 243 13.17 13.86 5.71
C TYR A 243 14.67 13.56 5.82
N PHE A 244 15.26 13.63 7.01
CA PHE A 244 16.68 13.34 7.18
C PHE A 244 17.03 11.86 7.04
N ALA A 245 16.07 10.96 7.27
CA ALA A 245 16.25 9.55 7.05
C ALA A 245 16.47 9.21 5.56
N GLN A 246 15.76 9.89 4.66
CA GLN A 246 15.99 9.79 3.21
C GLN A 246 17.37 10.29 2.78
N LEU A 247 18.01 11.14 3.60
CA LEU A 247 19.33 11.72 3.34
C LEU A 247 20.45 11.01 4.11
N ARG A 248 20.17 9.86 4.75
CA ARG A 248 21.11 9.13 5.59
C ARG A 248 22.44 8.84 4.91
N ASP A 249 22.41 8.35 3.67
CA ASP A 249 23.64 8.02 2.94
C ASP A 249 24.49 9.25 2.67
N MET A 250 23.85 10.39 2.35
CA MET A 250 24.55 11.67 2.21
C MET A 250 25.15 12.14 3.53
N ILE A 251 24.44 11.94 4.66
CA ILE A 251 24.95 12.27 5.99
C ILE A 251 26.19 11.42 6.33
N LEU A 252 26.20 10.14 5.96
CA LEU A 252 27.34 9.25 6.20
C LEU A 252 28.57 9.61 5.37
N MET A 253 28.37 10.18 4.18
CA MET A 253 29.44 10.63 3.28
C MET A 253 30.11 11.95 3.70
N VAL A 254 29.58 12.65 4.71
CA VAL A 254 30.21 13.87 5.25
C VAL A 254 31.50 13.50 6.00
N VAL A 255 32.62 14.06 5.54
CA VAL A 255 33.97 13.87 6.08
C VAL A 255 34.29 14.91 7.13
#